data_AF-A0A1J0GEB9-F1
#
_entry.id   AF-A0A1J0GEB9-F1
#
_cell.length_a   1.000
_cell.length_b   1.000
_cell.length_c   1.000
_cell.angle_alpha   90.00
_cell.angle_beta   90.00
_cell.angle_gamma   90.00
#
_symmetry.space_group_name_H-M   'P 1'
#
loop_
_entity.id
_entity.type
_entity.pdbx_description
1 polymer ?
#
loop_
_entity_poly.entity_id
_entity_poly.type
_entity_poly.pdbx_seq_one_letter_code
_entity_poly.pdbx_strand_id
1 'polypeptide(L)'
;MKYSKQSIEAIENTLKKLDTNHDRQLVDLLNEYNNKLCTGDNYRPLVSNLAEKISFYILKNDLKVPNEVRELIVTLRSLQSKVNLLSYIFSLGK
;
A
#
# COMPACT_ATOMS: atom_id res chain seq x y z
N MET A 1 5.38 -8.68 -11.36
CA MET A 1 6.52 -8.47 -10.45
C MET A 1 6.96 -7.01 -10.25
N LYS A 2 6.99 -6.12 -11.26
CA LYS A 2 7.47 -4.72 -11.05
C LYS A 2 6.67 -3.94 -9.99
N TYR A 3 5.35 -3.97 -10.07
CA TYR A 3 4.47 -3.21 -9.16
C TYR A 3 4.40 -3.79 -7.74
N SER A 4 4.54 -5.12 -7.60
CA SER A 4 4.65 -5.78 -6.29
C SER A 4 5.91 -5.34 -5.56
N LYS A 5 7.06 -5.37 -6.24
CA LYS A 5 8.33 -4.88 -5.68
C LYS A 5 8.25 -3.42 -5.22
N GLN A 6 7.67 -2.54 -6.04
CA GLN A 6 7.52 -1.13 -5.68
C GLN A 6 6.60 -0.90 -4.47
N SER A 7 5.59 -1.75 -4.28
CA SER A 7 4.69 -1.64 -3.12
C SER A 7 5.36 -2.15 -1.85
N ILE A 8 6.13 -3.25 -1.95
CA ILE A 8 6.97 -3.77 -0.86
C ILE A 8 7.97 -2.70 -0.42
N GLU A 9 8.73 -2.12 -1.36
CA GLU A 9 9.70 -1.06 -1.07
C GLU A 9 9.04 0.16 -0.40
N ALA A 10 7.84 0.56 -0.86
CA ALA A 10 7.10 1.65 -0.23
C ALA A 10 6.72 1.33 1.22
N ILE A 11 6.22 0.11 1.49
CA ILE A 11 5.86 -0.33 2.84
C ILE A 11 7.10 -0.37 3.74
N GLU A 12 8.20 -0.97 3.29
CA GLU A 12 9.45 -1.06 4.05
C GLU A 12 10.02 0.32 4.38
N ASN A 13 9.98 1.25 3.43
CA ASN A 13 10.45 2.62 3.65
C ASN A 13 9.56 3.37 4.65
N THR A 14 8.25 3.16 4.62
CA THR A 14 7.34 3.72 5.63
C THR A 14 7.61 3.12 7.01
N LEU A 15 7.78 1.80 7.11
CA LEU A 15 8.09 1.10 8.36
C LEU A 15 9.40 1.59 9.01
N LYS A 16 10.44 1.89 8.20
CA LYS A 16 11.73 2.42 8.71
C LYS A 16 11.63 3.81 9.33
N LYS A 17 10.64 4.61 8.93
CA LYS A 17 10.47 6.00 9.35
C LYS A 17 9.38 6.17 10.41
N LEU A 18 8.45 5.23 10.51
CA LEU A 18 7.40 5.24 11.52
C LEU A 18 7.99 5.03 12.92
N ASP A 19 7.49 5.81 13.88
CA ASP A 19 7.70 5.48 15.29
C ASP A 19 6.87 4.24 15.65
N THR A 20 7.56 3.11 15.66
CA THR A 20 6.95 1.78 15.86
C THR A 20 6.29 1.62 17.24
N ASN A 21 6.61 2.46 18.21
CA ASN A 21 6.02 2.41 19.54
C ASN A 21 4.67 3.11 19.64
N HIS A 22 4.40 4.09 18.77
CA HIS A 22 3.18 4.90 18.83
C HIS A 22 2.03 4.28 18.02
N ASP A 23 2.34 3.65 16.90
CA ASP A 23 1.34 3.22 15.89
C ASP A 23 1.36 1.70 15.66
N ARG A 24 1.37 0.90 16.73
CA ARG A 24 1.49 -0.57 16.67
C ARG A 24 0.47 -1.22 15.71
N GLN A 25 -0.78 -0.75 15.72
CA GLN A 25 -1.83 -1.28 14.83
C GLN A 25 -1.50 -1.06 13.34
N LEU A 26 -0.95 0.11 13.00
CA LEU A 26 -0.54 0.40 11.62
C LEU A 26 0.70 -0.42 11.25
N VAL A 27 1.67 -0.53 12.15
CA VAL A 27 2.88 -1.32 11.93
C VAL A 27 2.55 -2.80 11.68
N ASP A 28 1.68 -3.39 12.49
CA ASP A 28 1.24 -4.78 12.33
C ASP A 28 0.53 -4.97 10.98
N LEU A 29 -0.35 -4.04 10.60
CA LEU A 29 -1.02 -4.05 9.30
C LEU A 29 -0.02 -3.99 8.13
N LEU A 30 0.96 -3.08 8.20
CA LEU A 30 1.97 -2.92 7.17
C LEU A 30 2.85 -4.18 7.05
N ASN A 31 3.26 -4.76 8.16
CA ASN A 31 4.02 -6.01 8.17
C ASN A 31 3.22 -7.19 7.58
N GLU A 32 1.94 -7.33 7.93
CA GLU A 32 1.06 -8.37 7.40
C GLU A 32 0.98 -8.29 5.87
N TYR A 33 0.72 -7.09 5.34
CA TYR A 33 0.61 -6.91 3.89
C TYR A 33 1.95 -7.00 3.18
N ASN A 34 3.04 -6.58 3.81
CA ASN A 34 4.39 -6.79 3.25
C ASN A 34 4.65 -8.28 3.06
N ASN A 35 4.39 -9.10 4.09
CA ASN A 35 4.55 -10.56 4.02
C ASN A 35 3.66 -11.19 2.95
N LYS A 36 2.39 -10.77 2.86
CA LYS A 36 1.47 -11.26 1.82
C LYS A 36 1.94 -10.89 0.41
N LEU A 37 2.48 -9.69 0.22
CA LEU A 37 3.01 -9.24 -1.08
C LEU A 37 4.31 -9.94 -1.45
N CYS A 38 5.15 -10.32 -0.48
CA CYS A 38 6.36 -11.10 -0.71
C CYS A 38 6.09 -12.56 -1.07
N THR A 39 4.97 -13.12 -0.61
CA THR A 39 4.68 -14.56 -0.71
C THR A 39 3.58 -14.93 -1.72
N GLY A 40 2.80 -13.96 -2.21
CA GLY A 40 1.65 -14.23 -3.08
C GLY A 40 1.65 -13.45 -4.38
N ASP A 41 1.13 -14.08 -5.44
CA ASP A 41 0.91 -13.45 -6.76
C ASP A 41 -0.35 -12.56 -6.82
N ASN A 42 -1.08 -12.42 -5.71
CA ASN A 42 -2.34 -11.67 -5.60
C ASN A 42 -2.11 -10.16 -5.37
N TYR A 43 -1.18 -9.57 -6.12
CA TYR A 43 -0.75 -8.19 -5.95
C TYR A 43 -1.91 -7.17 -5.92
N ARG A 44 -2.79 -7.22 -6.92
CA ARG A 44 -3.88 -6.24 -7.08
C ARG A 44 -4.83 -6.17 -5.89
N PRO A 45 -5.48 -7.27 -5.48
CA PRO A 45 -6.40 -7.24 -4.35
C PRO A 45 -5.68 -6.88 -3.04
N LEU A 46 -4.42 -7.29 -2.87
CA LEU A 46 -3.64 -6.94 -1.68
C LEU A 46 -3.38 -5.43 -1.58
N VAL A 47 -2.92 -4.79 -2.66
CA VAL A 47 -2.65 -3.35 -2.65
C VAL A 47 -3.93 -2.52 -2.52
N SER A 48 -5.03 -2.92 -3.17
CA SER A 48 -6.32 -2.22 -3.00
C SER A 48 -6.79 -2.25 -1.56
N ASN A 49 -6.79 -3.44 -0.95
CA ASN A 49 -7.25 -3.64 0.41
C ASN A 49 -6.33 -2.92 1.42
N LEU A 50 -5.01 -2.93 1.20
CA LEU A 50 -4.09 -2.13 2.01
C LEU A 50 -4.38 -0.62 1.92
N ALA A 51 -4.58 -0.11 0.70
CA ALA A 51 -4.87 1.31 0.48
C ALA A 51 -6.19 1.72 1.17
N GLU A 52 -7.22 0.87 1.12
CA GLU A 52 -8.49 1.08 1.83
C GLU A 52 -8.30 1.10 3.35
N LYS A 53 -7.57 0.13 3.91
CA LYS A 53 -7.29 0.06 5.35
C LYS A 53 -6.47 1.26 5.84
N ILE A 54 -5.46 1.69 5.09
CA ILE A 54 -4.70 2.91 5.41
C ILE A 54 -5.58 4.15 5.30
N SER A 55 -6.45 4.23 4.29
CA SER A 55 -7.39 5.36 4.18
C SER A 55 -8.32 5.43 5.39
N PHE A 56 -8.85 4.28 5.83
CA PHE A 56 -9.66 4.20 7.05
C PHE A 56 -8.86 4.58 8.30
N TYR A 57 -7.60 4.13 8.41
CA TYR A 57 -6.71 4.54 9.49
C TYR A 57 -6.50 6.06 9.54
N ILE A 58 -6.27 6.69 8.39
CA ILE A 58 -6.12 8.15 8.28
C ILE A 58 -7.39 8.88 8.73
N LEU A 59 -8.56 8.39 8.31
CA LEU A 59 -9.85 8.96 8.71
C LEU A 59 -10.10 8.81 10.21
N LYS A 60 -9.80 7.64 10.78
CA LYS A 60 -9.97 7.36 12.22
C LYS A 60 -9.09 8.25 13.11
N ASN A 61 -7.97 8.73 12.58
CA ASN A 61 -7.05 9.62 13.29
C ASN A 61 -7.25 11.10 12.92
N ASP A 62 -8.46 11.50 12.48
CA ASP A 62 -8.79 12.90 12.12
C ASP A 62 -7.80 13.53 11.13
N LEU A 63 -7.30 12.74 10.17
CA LEU A 63 -6.27 13.12 9.20
C LEU A 63 -4.90 13.47 9.81
N LYS A 64 -4.72 13.32 11.13
CA LYS A 64 -3.46 13.53 11.86
C LYS A 64 -2.66 12.23 11.86
N VAL A 65 -1.98 11.99 10.76
CA VAL A 65 -1.05 10.86 10.60
C VAL A 65 0.34 11.37 10.22
N PRO A 66 1.41 10.58 10.46
CA PRO A 66 2.75 10.91 9.97
C PRO A 66 2.78 11.08 8.44
N ASN A 67 3.70 11.91 7.96
CA ASN A 67 3.82 12.22 6.53
C ASN A 67 4.09 10.96 5.70
N GLU A 68 4.81 10.01 6.26
CA GLU A 68 5.18 8.75 5.64
C GLU A 68 3.96 7.86 5.38
N VAL A 69 2.93 7.96 6.21
CA VAL A 69 1.64 7.28 6.00
C VAL A 69 0.87 7.94 4.86
N ARG A 70 0.92 9.28 4.76
CA ARG A 70 0.33 10.04 3.63
C ARG A 70 1.05 9.72 2.32
N GLU A 71 2.37 9.67 2.32
CA GLU A 71 3.19 9.29 1.17
C GLU A 71 2.89 7.85 0.73
N LEU A 72 2.74 6.94 1.69
CA LEU A 72 2.42 5.55 1.42
C LEU A 72 1.09 5.42 0.68
N ILE A 73 0.01 6.04 1.18
CA ILE A 73 -1.30 5.91 0.53
C ILE A 73 -1.31 6.51 -0.88
N VAL A 74 -0.61 7.63 -1.10
CA VAL A 74 -0.45 8.22 -2.44
C VAL A 74 0.29 7.26 -3.36
N THR A 75 1.36 6.64 -2.87
CA THR A 75 2.16 5.68 -3.64
C THR A 75 1.34 4.45 -4.03
N LEU A 76 0.64 3.84 -3.06
CA LEU A 76 -0.19 2.66 -3.30
C LEU A 76 -1.30 2.95 -4.32
N ARG A 77 -1.99 4.08 -4.21
CA ARG A 77 -3.04 4.49 -5.16
C ARG A 77 -2.47 4.77 -6.56
N SER A 78 -1.30 5.38 -6.65
CA SER A 78 -0.61 5.59 -7.93
C SER A 78 -0.26 4.26 -8.62
N LEU A 79 0.28 3.31 -7.86
CA LEU A 79 0.62 1.98 -8.37
C LEU A 79 -0.63 1.20 -8.81
N GLN A 80 -1.70 1.26 -8.02
CA GLN A 80 -2.99 0.66 -8.37
C GLN A 80 -3.56 1.24 -9.68
N SER A 81 -3.54 2.57 -9.83
CA SER A 81 -4.02 3.24 -11.04
C SER A 81 -3.24 2.81 -12.29
N LYS A 82 -1.91 2.77 -12.21
CA LYS A 82 -1.04 2.29 -13.31
C LYS A 82 -1.39 0.87 -13.73
N VAL A 83 -1.62 0.01 -12.74
CA VAL A 83 -1.95 -1.39 -12.97
C VAL A 83 -3.33 -1.55 -13.60
N ASN A 84 -4.32 -0.77 -13.17
CA ASN A 84 -5.66 -0.76 -13.78
C ASN A 84 -5.62 -0.28 -15.23
N LEU A 85 -4.88 0.80 -15.50
CA LEU A 85 -4.72 1.38 -16.83
C LEU A 85 -4.09 0.38 -17.81
N LEU A 86 -3.04 -0.34 -17.38
CA LEU A 86 -2.45 -1.41 -18.19
C LEU A 86 -3.46 -2.50 -18.52
N SER A 87 -4.25 -2.95 -17.55
CA SER A 87 -5.29 -3.95 -17.81
C SER A 87 -6.30 -3.48 -18.84
N TYR A 88 -6.73 -2.24 -18.72
CA TYR A 88 -7.70 -1.65 -19.62
C TYR A 88 -7.16 -1.59 -21.06
N ILE A 89 -5.92 -1.13 -21.24
CA ILE A 89 -5.26 -1.11 -22.55
C ILE A 89 -5.17 -2.53 -23.15
N PHE A 90 -4.76 -3.52 -22.36
CA PHE A 90 -4.70 -4.91 -22.83
C PHE A 90 -6.08 -5.49 -23.17
N SER A 91 -7.16 -5.01 -22.54
CA SER A 91 -8.52 -5.45 -22.86
C SER A 91 -9.10 -4.82 -24.13
N LEU A 92 -8.60 -3.65 -24.55
CA LEU A 92 -9.02 -2.97 -25.78
C LEU A 92 -8.25 -3.42 -27.02
N GLY A 93 -7.08 -4.05 -26.84
CA GLY A 93 -6.24 -4.57 -27.92
C GLY A 93 -6.57 -6.01 -28.35
N LYS A 94 -7.73 -6.54 -27.93
CA LYS A 94 -8.30 -7.82 -28.37
C LYS A 94 -9.56 -7.56 -29.16
#